data_AF-A0A970LI58-F1
#
_entry.id   AF-A0A970LI58-F1
#
_cell.length_a   1.000
_cell.length_b   1.000
_cell.length_c   1.000
_cell.angle_alpha   90.00
_cell.angle_beta   90.00
_cell.angle_gamma   90.00
#
_symmetry.space_group_name_H-M   'P 1'
#
loop_
_entity.id
_entity.type
_entity.pdbx_description
1 polymer ?
#
loop_
_entity_poly.entity_id
_entity_poly.type
_entity_poly.pdbx_seq_one_letter_code
_entity_poly.pdbx_strand_id
1 'polypeptide(L)' 'VIYNKEELKGEAVDIDDSGQLIVKSESGEMIKLTSGEVSVRGIYGYV' A
#
# COMPACT_ATOMS: atom_id res chain seq x y z
N VAL A 1 -1.40 -4.87 -3.10
CA VAL A 1 -0.07 -4.23 -2.93
C VAL A 1 0.94 -5.34 -2.72
N ILE A 2 2.04 -5.38 -3.47
CA ILE A 2 3.11 -6.37 -3.23
C ILE A 2 4.22 -5.68 -2.44
N TYR A 3 4.59 -6.25 -1.28
CA TYR A 3 5.66 -5.76 -0.43
C TYR A 3 6.45 -6.96 0.13
N ASN A 4 7.77 -6.95 0.01
CA ASN A 4 8.65 -8.02 0.52
C ASN A 4 8.25 -9.45 0.10
N LYS A 5 7.81 -9.63 -1.16
CA LYS A 5 7.27 -10.89 -1.72
C LYS A 5 5.93 -11.37 -1.15
N GLU A 6 5.31 -10.59 -0.28
CA GLU A 6 3.96 -10.85 0.22
C GLU A 6 2.95 -9.95 -0.49
N GLU A 7 1.81 -10.54 -0.88
CA GLU A 7 0.67 -9.81 -1.42
C GLU A 7 -0.24 -9.35 -0.29
N LEU A 8 -0.24 -8.05 -0.02
CA LEU A 8 -1.15 -7.40 0.90
C LEU A 8 -2.39 -6.89 0.15
N LYS A 9 -3.57 -7.29 0.61
CA LYS A 9 -4.86 -6.76 0.13
C LYS A 9 -5.37 -5.72 1.12
N GLY A 10 -5.60 -4.53 0.61
CA GLY A 10 -6.05 -3.39 1.39
C GLY A 10 -6.22 -2.15 0.52
N GLU A 11 -6.87 -1.15 1.08
CA GLU A 11 -7.10 0.15 0.44
C GLU A 11 -5.92 1.07 0.74
N ALA A 12 -5.32 1.65 -0.30
CA ALA A 12 -4.35 2.71 -0.12
C ALA A 12 -5.07 3.97 0.38
N VAL A 13 -4.77 4.40 1.60
CA VAL A 13 -5.46 5.51 2.26
C VAL A 13 -4.73 6.82 2.03
N ASP A 14 -3.42 6.84 2.22
CA ASP A 14 -2.62 8.06 2.17
C ASP A 14 -1.11 7.75 2.02
N ILE A 15 -0.29 8.79 1.89
CA ILE A 15 1.17 8.73 1.96
C ILE A 15 1.62 9.62 3.12
N ASP A 16 2.47 9.09 4.00
CA ASP A 16 3.01 9.89 5.11
C ASP A 16 4.10 10.88 4.65
N ASP A 17 4.47 11.82 5.53
CA ASP A 17 5.49 12.85 5.25
C ASP A 17 6.88 12.27 4.92
N SER A 18 7.12 10.99 5.25
CA SER A 18 8.36 10.27 4.92
C SER A 18 8.27 9.54 3.57
N GLY A 19 7.15 9.69 2.86
CA GLY A 19 6.89 9.02 1.59
C GLY A 19 6.50 7.56 1.74
N GLN A 20 6.00 7.11 2.90
CA GLN A 20 5.51 5.73 3.08
C GLN A 20 4.03 5.64 2.71
N LEU A 21 3.66 4.58 1.98
CA LEU A 21 2.27 4.29 1.65
C LEU A 21 1.53 3.72 2.87
N ILE A 22 0.42 4.34 3.22
CA ILE A 22 -0.48 3.89 4.26
C ILE A 22 -1.59 3.05 3.62
N VAL A 23 -1.66 1.77 3.99
CA VAL A 23 -2.67 0.83 3.51
C VAL A 23 -3.56 0.39 4.66
N LYS A 24 -4.87 0.47 4.49
CA LYS A 24 -5.84 -0.09 5.42
C LYS A 24 -6.22 -1.50 4.98
N SER A 25 -5.92 -2.49 5.81
CA SER A 25 -6.35 -3.87 5.56
C SER A 25 -7.87 -4.01 5.67
N GLU A 26 -8.42 -5.12 5.18
CA GLU A 26 -9.84 -5.45 5.36
C GLU A 26 -10.23 -5.62 6.84
N SER A 27 -9.27 -5.94 7.72
CA SER A 27 -9.48 -6.00 9.18
C SER A 27 -9.46 -4.61 9.84
N GLY A 28 -9.19 -3.55 9.08
CA GLY A 28 -9.11 -2.17 9.57
C GLY A 28 -7.74 -1.77 10.13
N GLU A 29 -6.73 -2.64 9.99
CA GLU A 29 -5.36 -2.37 10.43
C GLU A 29 -4.66 -1.42 9.44
N MET A 30 -3.89 -0.47 9.97
CA MET A 30 -3.15 0.51 9.17
C MET A 30 -1.70 0.06 9.04
N ILE A 31 -1.29 -0.29 7.83
CA ILE A 31 0.03 -0.81 7.49
C ILE A 31 0.80 0.29 6.76
N LYS A 32 2.02 0.59 7.22
CA LYS A 32 2.93 1.54 6.56
C LYS A 32 3.94 0.79 5.72
N LEU A 33 4.05 1.14 4.44
CA LEU A 33 4.94 0.49 3.49
C LEU A 33 5.94 1.51 2.93
N THR A 34 7.23 1.21 3.07
CA THR A 34 8.30 2.07 2.56
C THR A 34 8.39 1.96 1.04
N SER A 35 8.36 3.08 0.33
CA SER A 35 8.21 3.18 -1.13
C SER A 35 9.33 2.58 -2.01
N GLY A 36 10.34 1.93 -1.43
CA GLY A 36 11.46 1.35 -2.17
C GLY A 36 11.09 0.15 -3.06
N GLU A 37 10.10 -0.65 -2.69
CA GLU A 37 9.70 -1.88 -3.42
C GLU A 37 8.18 -2.11 -3.40
N VAL A 38 7.39 -1.06 -3.56
CA VAL A 38 5.92 -1.18 -3.54
C VAL A 38 5.37 -1.10 -4.96
N SER A 39 4.81 -2.21 -5.45
CA SER A 39 3.96 -2.20 -6.66
C SER A 39 2.48 -2.10 -6.25
N VAL A 40 1.89 -0.95 -6.58
CA VAL A 40 0.45 -0.69 -6.39
C VAL A 40 -0.25 -0.91 -7.72
N ARG A 41 -1.22 -1.82 -7.74
CA ARG A 41 -2.07 -2.06 -8.92
C ARG A 41 -3.49 -1.62 -8.57
N GLY A 42 -3.86 -0.42 -9.01
CA GLY A 42 -5.23 0.06 -8.90
C GLY A 42 -6.18 -0.80 -9.74
N ILE A 43 -7.44 -0.95 -9.29
CA ILE A 43 -8.49 -1.64 -10.06
C ILE A 43 -8.77 -0.91 -11.38
N TYR A 44 -8.52 0.41 -11.44
CA TYR A 44 -8.70 1.26 -12.63
C TYR A 44 -7.43 1.54 -13.43
N GLY A 45 -6.31 0.84 -13.16
CA GLY A 45 -5.06 1.04 -13.90
C GLY A 45 -4.25 2.27 -13.43
N TYR A 46 -3.00 2.31 -13.87
CA TYR A 46 -2.00 3.34 -13.54
C TYR A 46 -2.51 4.76 -13.84
N VAL A 47 -2.35 5.66 -12.87
CA VAL A 47 -2.42 7.12 -13.05
C VAL A 47 -1.01 7.68 -13.08
#